data_AF-A0AA38CUB9-F1
#
_entry.id   AF-A0AA38CUB9-F1
#
_cell.length_a   1.000
_cell.length_b   1.000
_cell.length_c   1.000
_cell.angle_alpha   90.00
_cell.angle_beta   90.00
_cell.angle_gamma   90.00
#
_symmetry.space_group_name_H-M   'P 1'
#
loop_
_entity.id
_entity.type
_entity.pdbx_description
1 polymer ?
#
loop_
_entity_poly.entity_id
_entity_poly.type
_entity_poly.pdbx_seq_one_letter_code
_entity_poly.pdbx_strand_id
1 'polypeptide(L)'
;MTGRAYARSYGRGNLKGATRANDPGRPCACKTRPTARPTAAGSGGGGWDALIVALERVHPGQEPRHVAYPPGVHFGAPLQGCSAYDAGDHWHYVTFGMSELYVPDDLERVHPSVSGWGFELTMRVPRRADEEEAPGWPFIVLAGIAQQARTKGEPFLVDDRLDRGAPVTGYPDDATAPPTGLTAYAFALDQQLQVTHTP
;
A
#
# COMPACT_ATOMS: atom_id res chain seq x y z
N MET A 1 -15.11 -20.84 -26.38
CA MET A 1 -16.13 -19.84 -25.94
C MET A 1 -15.37 -18.59 -25.54
N THR A 2 -15.48 -17.54 -26.34
CA THR A 2 -14.69 -16.31 -26.26
C THR A 2 -15.48 -15.25 -25.47
N GLY A 3 -15.06 -14.96 -24.24
CA GLY A 3 -15.65 -13.91 -23.40
C GLY A 3 -14.99 -12.56 -23.68
N ARG A 4 -15.78 -11.59 -24.15
CA ARG A 4 -15.38 -10.21 -24.44
C ARG A 4 -15.30 -9.39 -23.15
N ALA A 5 -14.20 -8.65 -22.97
CA ALA A 5 -14.06 -7.63 -21.93
C ALA A 5 -14.92 -6.40 -22.28
N TYR A 6 -15.73 -5.94 -21.33
CA TYR A 6 -16.47 -4.68 -21.41
C TYR A 6 -15.67 -3.58 -20.70
N ALA A 7 -15.04 -2.69 -21.46
CA ALA A 7 -14.56 -1.41 -20.95
C ALA A 7 -15.67 -0.35 -21.17
N ARG A 8 -16.22 0.22 -20.09
CA ARG A 8 -17.11 1.40 -20.19
C ARG A 8 -16.26 2.66 -20.23
N SER A 9 -16.46 3.47 -21.27
CA SER A 9 -15.95 4.84 -21.37
C SER A 9 -16.79 5.77 -20.49
N TYR A 10 -16.12 6.63 -19.71
CA TYR A 10 -16.77 7.78 -19.08
C TYR A 10 -16.34 9.05 -19.82
N GLY A 11 -17.35 9.79 -20.30
CA GLY A 11 -17.21 11.01 -21.08
C GLY A 11 -16.72 12.20 -20.25
N ARG A 12 -15.95 13.08 -20.91
CA ARG A 12 -15.42 14.33 -20.35
C ARG A 12 -16.56 15.33 -20.12
N GLY A 13 -16.87 15.61 -18.85
CA GLY A 13 -17.67 16.75 -18.43
C GLY A 13 -16.78 17.96 -18.11
N ASN A 14 -17.10 19.09 -18.71
CA ASN A 14 -16.37 20.35 -18.69
C ASN A 14 -16.74 21.16 -17.43
N LEU A 15 -15.78 21.62 -16.63
CA LEU A 15 -16.01 22.60 -15.55
C LEU A 15 -15.05 23.78 -15.72
N LYS A 16 -15.60 24.91 -16.15
CA LYS A 16 -15.00 26.25 -16.08
C LYS A 16 -15.40 26.90 -14.75
N GLY A 17 -14.46 27.60 -14.10
CA GLY A 17 -14.76 28.56 -13.03
C GLY A 17 -13.61 28.81 -12.06
N ALA A 18 -12.72 29.76 -12.38
CA ALA A 18 -11.81 30.42 -11.44
C ALA A 18 -12.62 31.37 -10.51
N THR A 19 -12.24 31.66 -9.27
CA THR A 19 -11.11 32.53 -8.89
C THR A 19 -10.64 32.31 -7.45
N ARG A 20 -9.33 32.53 -7.22
CA ARG A 20 -8.66 32.56 -5.90
C ARG A 20 -8.64 33.99 -5.35
N ALA A 21 -8.75 34.12 -4.03
CA ALA A 21 -8.27 35.28 -3.28
C ALA A 21 -7.16 34.81 -2.30
N ASN A 22 -6.02 35.51 -2.33
CA ASN A 22 -4.87 35.35 -1.45
C ASN A 22 -5.15 36.00 -0.08
N ASP A 23 -4.76 35.33 1.01
CA ASP A 23 -4.64 35.95 2.34
C ASP A 23 -3.22 35.70 2.89
N PRO A 24 -2.37 36.73 3.01
CA PRO A 24 -1.00 36.60 3.49
C PRO A 24 -0.93 36.87 4.99
N GLY A 25 -0.98 35.82 5.82
CA GLY A 25 -0.64 35.99 7.23
C GLY A 25 -1.12 34.92 8.19
N ARG A 26 -0.40 33.80 8.28
CA ARG A 26 -0.28 33.09 9.57
C ARG A 26 0.93 32.15 9.59
N PRO A 27 1.83 32.28 10.59
CA PRO A 27 3.03 31.45 10.68
C PRO A 27 2.70 30.01 11.09
N CYS A 28 3.44 29.08 10.47
CA CYS A 28 3.47 27.65 10.76
C CYS A 28 3.77 27.36 12.23
N ALA A 29 2.95 26.53 12.88
CA ALA A 29 3.29 25.86 14.12
C ALA A 29 3.17 24.34 13.90
N CYS A 30 4.28 23.73 13.49
CA CYS A 30 4.46 22.28 13.55
C CYS A 30 4.62 21.90 15.03
N LYS A 31 3.57 21.32 15.62
CA LYS A 31 3.69 20.55 16.87
C LYS A 31 3.60 19.08 16.48
N THR A 32 4.74 18.40 16.49
CA THR A 32 4.84 16.94 16.38
C THR A 32 4.05 16.31 17.52
N ARG A 33 3.03 15.52 17.18
CA ARG A 33 2.25 14.72 18.13
C ARG A 33 2.66 13.25 17.93
N PRO A 34 2.96 12.49 19.01
CA PRO A 34 3.26 11.07 18.87
C PRO A 34 2.04 10.35 18.32
N THR A 35 2.21 9.52 17.28
CA THR A 35 1.16 8.63 16.79
C THR A 35 1.06 7.44 17.74
N ALA A 36 0.20 7.57 18.75
CA ALA A 36 -0.21 6.44 19.56
C ALA A 36 -0.98 5.43 18.68
N ARG A 37 -0.77 4.13 18.96
CA ARG A 37 -1.56 2.96 18.54
C ARG A 37 -2.97 3.34 18.05
N PRO A 38 -3.36 3.00 16.81
CA PRO A 38 -4.77 2.89 16.48
C PRO A 38 -5.34 1.78 17.36
N THR A 39 -6.01 2.15 18.45
CA THR A 39 -6.77 1.18 19.24
C THR A 39 -7.84 0.59 18.34
N ALA A 40 -7.92 -0.74 18.30
CA ALA A 40 -9.01 -1.50 17.69
C ALA A 40 -10.35 -1.07 18.29
N ALA A 41 -10.96 -0.04 17.72
CA ALA A 41 -12.29 0.43 18.06
C ALA A 41 -12.86 1.20 16.86
N GLY A 42 -13.34 0.44 15.87
CA GLY A 42 -14.03 0.96 14.68
C GLY A 42 -14.50 -0.17 13.77
N SER A 43 -15.71 -0.68 14.04
CA SER A 43 -16.49 -1.70 13.29
C SER A 43 -15.71 -2.93 12.81
N GLY A 44 -15.63 -3.92 13.70
CA GLY A 44 -15.06 -5.24 13.42
C GLY A 44 -15.73 -5.95 12.26
N GLY A 45 -14.92 -6.43 11.32
CA GLY A 45 -15.33 -7.30 10.21
C GLY A 45 -14.98 -6.79 8.82
N GLY A 46 -14.01 -5.90 8.64
CA GLY A 46 -13.52 -5.49 7.32
C GLY A 46 -12.26 -6.24 6.88
N GLY A 47 -11.79 -5.99 5.65
CA GLY A 47 -10.52 -6.54 5.18
C GLY A 47 -9.31 -6.06 6.01
N TRP A 48 -9.38 -4.86 6.61
CA TRP A 48 -8.37 -4.38 7.54
C TRP A 48 -8.21 -5.32 8.74
N ASP A 49 -9.30 -5.74 9.37
CA ASP A 49 -9.24 -6.64 10.51
C ASP A 49 -8.73 -8.02 10.11
N ALA A 50 -9.13 -8.52 8.94
CA ALA A 50 -8.63 -9.78 8.40
C ALA A 50 -7.10 -9.73 8.20
N LEU A 51 -6.58 -8.61 7.69
CA LEU A 51 -5.13 -8.38 7.56
C LEU A 51 -4.45 -8.30 8.92
N ILE A 52 -4.99 -7.55 9.88
CA ILE A 52 -4.42 -7.45 11.23
C ILE A 52 -4.38 -8.83 11.90
N VAL A 53 -5.44 -9.62 11.79
CA VAL A 53 -5.48 -10.99 12.33
C VAL A 53 -4.45 -11.90 11.63
N ALA A 54 -4.23 -11.73 10.33
CA ALA A 54 -3.18 -12.46 9.62
C ALA A 54 -1.77 -12.05 10.05
N LEU A 55 -1.54 -10.75 10.24
CA LEU A 55 -0.26 -10.20 10.65
C LEU A 55 0.08 -10.57 12.09
N GLU A 56 -0.89 -10.57 13.00
CA GLU A 56 -0.71 -10.98 14.39
C GLU A 56 -0.25 -12.45 14.51
N ARG A 57 -0.68 -13.34 13.59
CA ARG A 57 -0.20 -14.73 13.54
C ARG A 57 1.27 -14.83 13.18
N VAL A 58 1.76 -13.92 12.33
CA VAL A 58 3.14 -13.95 11.80
C VAL A 58 4.10 -13.14 12.68
N HIS A 59 3.62 -12.03 13.26
CA HIS A 59 4.38 -11.07 14.07
C HIS A 59 3.69 -10.79 15.40
N PRO A 60 3.58 -11.79 16.30
CA PRO A 60 2.75 -11.69 17.50
C PRO A 60 3.24 -10.59 18.45
N GLY A 61 2.30 -9.76 18.91
CA GLY A 61 2.54 -8.71 19.91
C GLY A 61 3.39 -7.52 19.45
N GLN A 62 3.73 -7.43 18.16
CA GLN A 62 4.54 -6.33 17.64
C GLN A 62 3.67 -5.10 17.29
N GLU A 63 4.16 -3.91 17.63
CA GLU A 63 3.65 -2.65 17.10
C GLU A 63 4.51 -2.26 15.88
N PRO A 64 3.98 -2.34 14.65
CA PRO A 64 4.79 -2.09 13.46
C PRO A 64 5.08 -0.60 13.27
N ARG A 65 6.16 -0.31 12.53
CA ARG A 65 6.34 1.01 11.94
C ARG A 65 5.29 1.20 10.84
N HIS A 66 4.29 2.02 11.08
CA HIS A 66 3.22 2.28 10.10
C HIS A 66 3.35 3.66 9.45
N VAL A 67 3.29 3.69 8.12
CA VAL A 67 3.22 4.92 7.31
C VAL A 67 1.84 4.98 6.65
N ALA A 68 1.10 6.05 6.94
CA ALA A 68 -0.14 6.38 6.26
C ALA A 68 0.14 7.18 4.97
N TYR A 69 -0.66 6.97 3.93
CA TYR A 69 -0.54 7.70 2.66
C TYR A 69 -1.74 8.63 2.44
N PRO A 70 -1.76 9.85 3.03
CA PRO A 70 -2.83 10.81 2.82
C PRO A 70 -2.88 11.25 1.34
N PRO A 71 -4.08 11.46 0.76
CA PRO A 71 -5.37 11.48 1.44
C PRO A 71 -6.02 10.09 1.65
N GLY A 72 -5.39 8.99 1.21
CA GLY A 72 -5.94 7.63 1.27
C GLY A 72 -6.63 7.20 -0.02
N VAL A 73 -6.95 5.91 -0.14
CA VAL A 73 -7.37 5.32 -1.43
C VAL A 73 -8.68 5.89 -1.99
N HIS A 74 -9.61 6.23 -1.10
CA HIS A 74 -10.90 6.82 -1.48
C HIS A 74 -10.76 8.20 -2.13
N PHE A 75 -9.64 8.88 -1.86
CA PHE A 75 -9.33 10.22 -2.36
C PHE A 75 -8.20 10.20 -3.41
N GLY A 76 -7.90 9.03 -3.98
CA GLY A 76 -6.98 8.88 -5.11
C GLY A 76 -5.54 8.54 -4.75
N ALA A 77 -5.21 8.30 -3.47
CA ALA A 77 -3.90 7.74 -3.13
C ALA A 77 -3.82 6.27 -3.60
N PRO A 78 -2.63 5.75 -3.93
CA PRO A 78 -2.49 4.36 -4.37
C PRO A 78 -2.72 3.36 -3.23
N LEU A 79 -2.44 3.76 -1.99
CA LEU A 79 -2.54 2.96 -0.78
C LEU A 79 -3.16 3.79 0.34
N GLN A 80 -3.69 3.10 1.35
CA GLN A 80 -4.13 3.67 2.62
C GLN A 80 -2.93 3.81 3.58
N GLY A 81 -2.11 2.77 3.63
CA GLY A 81 -0.92 2.72 4.48
C GLY A 81 0.00 1.55 4.13
N CYS A 82 1.11 1.46 4.84
CA CYS A 82 2.02 0.33 4.80
C CYS A 82 2.68 0.18 6.17
N SER A 83 2.78 -1.06 6.64
CA SER A 83 3.39 -1.42 7.92
C SER A 83 4.68 -2.20 7.68
N ALA A 84 5.71 -1.94 8.49
CA ALA A 84 6.93 -2.74 8.56
C ALA A 84 7.06 -3.41 9.92
N TYR A 85 7.32 -4.72 9.90
CA TYR A 85 7.53 -5.56 11.07
C TYR A 85 8.98 -6.05 11.13
N ASP A 86 9.49 -6.25 12.34
CA ASP A 86 10.80 -6.88 12.57
C ASP A 86 10.63 -8.40 12.55
N ALA A 87 11.17 -9.06 11.52
CA ALA A 87 11.14 -10.52 11.38
C ALA A 87 12.45 -11.18 11.86
N GLY A 88 13.33 -10.42 12.54
CA GLY A 88 14.64 -10.88 12.98
C GLY A 88 15.73 -10.61 11.93
N ASP A 89 15.83 -11.45 10.90
CA ASP A 89 16.85 -11.33 9.84
C ASP A 89 16.45 -10.39 8.68
N HIS A 90 15.19 -9.97 8.65
CA HIS A 90 14.67 -9.03 7.66
C HIS A 90 13.54 -8.16 8.22
N TRP A 91 13.25 -7.06 7.53
CA TRP A 91 12.05 -6.27 7.68
C TRP A 91 10.96 -6.80 6.74
N HIS A 92 9.76 -7.03 7.27
CA HIS A 92 8.60 -7.47 6.49
C HIS A 92 7.61 -6.31 6.33
N TYR A 93 7.53 -5.77 5.11
CA TYR A 93 6.62 -4.69 4.72
C TYR A 93 5.32 -5.27 4.17
N VAL A 94 4.18 -4.68 4.55
CA VAL A 94 2.85 -5.09 4.11
C VAL A 94 1.99 -3.86 3.83
N THR A 95 1.45 -3.76 2.62
CA THR A 95 0.60 -2.64 2.22
C THR A 95 -0.84 -2.81 2.70
N PHE A 96 -1.55 -1.69 2.74
CA PHE A 96 -2.99 -1.61 2.97
C PHE A 96 -3.58 -0.73 1.88
N GLY A 97 -4.53 -1.25 1.11
CA GLY A 97 -5.37 -0.48 0.20
C GLY A 97 -5.44 -1.01 -1.21
N MET A 98 -4.76 -2.13 -1.52
CA MET A 98 -5.01 -2.86 -2.77
C MET A 98 -6.23 -3.79 -2.63
N SER A 99 -6.56 -4.22 -1.42
CA SER A 99 -7.80 -4.92 -1.08
C SER A 99 -8.91 -3.96 -0.59
N GLU A 100 -10.16 -4.45 -0.49
CA GLU A 100 -11.22 -3.74 0.25
C GLU A 100 -10.93 -3.80 1.75
N LEU A 101 -10.47 -2.68 2.30
CA LEU A 101 -10.09 -2.59 3.71
C LEU A 101 -11.29 -2.43 4.66
N TYR A 102 -12.35 -1.80 4.18
CA TYR A 102 -13.54 -1.47 4.97
C TYR A 102 -14.73 -2.27 4.47
N VAL A 103 -15.73 -2.46 5.34
CA VAL A 103 -17.00 -3.04 4.92
C VAL A 103 -17.64 -2.13 3.88
N PRO A 104 -17.92 -2.61 2.66
CA PRO A 104 -18.52 -1.77 1.64
C PRO A 104 -19.96 -1.37 2.00
N ASP A 105 -20.33 -0.12 1.73
CA ASP A 105 -21.68 0.38 1.98
C ASP A 105 -22.75 -0.27 1.06
N ASP A 106 -22.32 -0.76 -0.12
CA ASP A 106 -23.16 -1.38 -1.14
C ASP A 106 -22.53 -2.69 -1.62
N LEU A 107 -22.99 -3.82 -1.04
CA LEU A 107 -22.47 -5.15 -1.35
C LEU A 107 -22.76 -5.60 -2.78
N GLU A 108 -23.75 -5.02 -3.47
CA GLU A 108 -24.06 -5.37 -4.87
C GLU A 108 -22.98 -4.87 -5.85
N ARG A 109 -22.13 -3.94 -5.40
CA ARG A 109 -21.01 -3.39 -6.19
C ARG A 109 -19.69 -4.11 -5.95
N VAL A 110 -19.67 -5.07 -5.02
CA VAL A 110 -18.46 -5.79 -4.64
C VAL A 110 -18.33 -7.04 -5.49
N HIS A 111 -17.11 -7.37 -5.91
CA HIS A 111 -16.88 -8.62 -6.60
C HIS A 111 -17.04 -9.78 -5.60
N PRO A 112 -17.86 -10.80 -5.89
CA PRO A 112 -18.27 -11.80 -4.90
C PRO A 112 -17.14 -12.74 -4.44
N SER A 113 -16.01 -12.76 -5.14
CA SER A 113 -14.89 -13.65 -4.83
C SER A 113 -13.52 -12.97 -4.76
N VAL A 114 -13.45 -11.65 -4.94
CA VAL A 114 -12.17 -10.90 -4.96
C VAL A 114 -12.37 -9.59 -4.22
N SER A 115 -11.57 -9.37 -3.19
CA SER A 115 -11.56 -8.11 -2.43
C SER A 115 -10.69 -7.08 -3.16
N GLY A 116 -11.31 -6.06 -3.76
CA GLY A 116 -10.61 -4.97 -4.45
C GLY A 116 -9.79 -5.49 -5.62
N TRP A 117 -8.47 -5.25 -5.59
CA TRP A 117 -7.51 -5.78 -6.55
C TRP A 117 -7.12 -7.24 -6.29
N GLY A 118 -7.55 -7.82 -5.16
CA GLY A 118 -7.34 -9.21 -4.81
C GLY A 118 -6.02 -9.53 -4.11
N PHE A 119 -5.21 -8.53 -3.78
CA PHE A 119 -3.94 -8.71 -3.09
C PHE A 119 -3.58 -7.50 -2.22
N GLU A 120 -2.63 -7.69 -1.33
CA GLU A 120 -1.76 -6.63 -0.80
C GLU A 120 -0.32 -6.95 -1.20
N LEU A 121 0.50 -5.92 -1.39
CA LEU A 121 1.92 -6.11 -1.67
C LEU A 121 2.67 -6.36 -0.37
N THR A 122 3.62 -7.30 -0.43
CA THR A 122 4.60 -7.53 0.63
C THR A 122 6.01 -7.37 0.09
N MET A 123 6.95 -7.01 0.97
CA MET A 123 8.38 -6.98 0.65
C MET A 123 9.20 -7.40 1.86
N ARG A 124 10.22 -8.22 1.62
CA ARG A 124 11.19 -8.65 2.64
C ARG A 124 12.53 -8.02 2.33
N VAL A 125 13.04 -7.21 3.25
CA VAL A 125 14.30 -6.48 3.08
C VAL A 125 15.27 -6.96 4.15
N PRO A 126 16.45 -7.52 3.79
CA PRO A 126 17.43 -7.97 4.77
C PRO A 126 17.76 -6.87 5.79
N ARG A 127 17.74 -7.22 7.07
CA ARG A 127 18.02 -6.28 8.15
C ARG A 127 19.52 -6.19 8.36
N ARG A 128 20.05 -4.98 8.45
CA ARG A 128 21.45 -4.75 8.80
C ARG A 128 21.63 -4.67 10.32
N ALA A 129 22.81 -5.02 10.81
CA ALA A 129 23.09 -5.06 12.25
C ALA A 129 22.95 -3.69 12.94
N ASP A 130 23.12 -2.60 12.19
CA ASP A 130 23.01 -1.21 12.64
C ASP A 130 21.60 -0.61 12.43
N GLU A 131 20.64 -1.37 11.90
CA GLU A 131 19.26 -0.92 11.70
C GLU A 131 18.39 -1.19 12.95
N GLU A 132 18.09 -0.12 13.67
CA GLU A 132 17.14 -0.13 14.80
C GLU A 132 15.68 0.01 14.34
N GLU A 133 15.44 0.64 13.19
CA GLU A 133 14.12 0.85 12.60
C GLU A 133 14.12 0.46 11.11
N ALA A 134 12.99 -0.05 10.62
CA ALA A 134 12.81 -0.43 9.22
C ALA A 134 13.15 0.75 8.28
N PRO A 135 13.96 0.58 7.21
CA PRO A 135 14.31 1.67 6.30
C PRO A 135 13.11 2.28 5.58
N GLY A 136 13.25 3.54 5.13
CA GLY A 136 12.18 4.32 4.52
C GLY A 136 11.86 3.96 3.06
N TRP A 137 12.88 3.61 2.28
CA TRP A 137 12.75 3.42 0.83
C TRP A 137 11.69 2.38 0.39
N PRO A 138 11.45 1.26 1.11
CA PRO A 138 10.44 0.29 0.67
C PRO A 138 9.02 0.83 0.74
N PHE A 139 8.72 1.73 1.68
CA PHE A 139 7.43 2.41 1.75
C PHE A 139 7.15 3.24 0.49
N ILE A 140 8.19 3.87 -0.07
CA ILE A 140 8.08 4.68 -1.29
C ILE A 140 7.91 3.78 -2.52
N VAL A 141 8.75 2.75 -2.61
CA VAL A 141 8.74 1.78 -3.71
C VAL A 141 7.39 1.06 -3.81
N LEU A 142 6.87 0.53 -2.69
CA LEU A 142 5.61 -0.20 -2.66
C LEU A 142 4.43 0.69 -3.08
N ALA A 143 4.39 1.94 -2.63
CA ALA A 143 3.39 2.91 -3.07
C ALA A 143 3.49 3.19 -4.59
N GLY A 144 4.70 3.27 -5.14
CA GLY A 144 4.93 3.43 -6.57
C GLY A 144 4.49 2.22 -7.40
N ILE A 145 4.72 1.00 -6.92
CA ILE A 145 4.26 -0.24 -7.56
C ILE A 145 2.73 -0.31 -7.56
N ALA A 146 2.09 -0.02 -6.42
CA ALA A 146 0.64 0.06 -6.30
C ALA A 146 0.03 1.10 -7.25
N GLN A 147 0.65 2.30 -7.34
CA GLN A 147 0.24 3.33 -8.30
C GLN A 147 0.34 2.84 -9.74
N GLN A 148 1.38 2.09 -10.08
CA GLN A 148 1.56 1.56 -11.42
C GLN A 148 0.44 0.58 -11.81
N ALA A 149 0.08 -0.35 -10.92
CA ALA A 149 -1.04 -1.27 -11.13
C ALA A 149 -2.34 -0.49 -11.39
N ARG A 150 -2.62 0.50 -10.54
CA ARG A 150 -3.80 1.38 -10.66
C ARG A 150 -3.84 2.16 -11.97
N THR A 151 -2.71 2.74 -12.38
CA THR A 151 -2.62 3.51 -13.62
C THR A 151 -2.81 2.61 -14.85
N LYS A 152 -2.28 1.39 -14.82
CA LYS A 152 -2.43 0.42 -15.92
C LYS A 152 -3.82 -0.23 -15.95
N GLY A 153 -4.50 -0.31 -14.82
CA GLY A 153 -5.78 -1.01 -14.69
C GLY A 153 -5.62 -2.53 -14.61
N GLU A 154 -4.43 -3.03 -14.28
CA GLU A 154 -4.09 -4.46 -14.29
C GLU A 154 -3.42 -4.87 -12.96
N PRO A 155 -3.86 -5.96 -12.31
CA PRO A 155 -3.21 -6.48 -11.12
C PRO A 155 -1.86 -7.14 -11.49
N PHE A 156 -0.98 -7.24 -10.50
CA PHE A 156 0.19 -8.12 -10.61
C PHE A 156 -0.20 -9.54 -10.17
N LEU A 157 0.18 -10.54 -10.95
CA LEU A 157 -0.04 -11.95 -10.68
C LEU A 157 1.25 -12.62 -10.19
N VAL A 158 1.10 -13.82 -9.63
CA VAL A 158 2.25 -14.69 -9.33
C VAL A 158 3.02 -14.96 -10.62
N ASP A 159 4.35 -14.96 -10.51
CA ASP A 159 5.31 -15.10 -11.61
C ASP A 159 5.41 -13.89 -12.56
N ASP A 160 4.66 -12.81 -12.32
CA ASP A 160 4.89 -11.55 -13.03
C ASP A 160 6.26 -10.97 -12.69
N ARG A 161 6.79 -10.20 -13.63
CA ARG A 161 8.03 -9.42 -13.47
C ARG A 161 7.79 -7.96 -13.80
N LEU A 162 8.28 -7.08 -12.93
CA LEU A 162 8.34 -5.65 -13.16
C LEU A 162 9.80 -5.19 -13.24
N ASP A 163 10.29 -4.95 -14.45
CA ASP A 163 11.59 -4.29 -14.66
C ASP A 163 11.43 -2.77 -14.61
N ARG A 164 12.23 -2.10 -13.78
CA ARG A 164 12.23 -0.64 -13.64
C ARG A 164 13.23 0.03 -14.56
N GLY A 165 14.18 -0.71 -15.13
CA GLY A 165 15.32 -0.15 -15.86
C GLY A 165 16.24 0.73 -14.99
N ALA A 166 16.03 0.72 -13.66
CA ALA A 166 16.73 1.51 -12.66
C ALA A 166 16.77 0.70 -11.34
N PRO A 167 17.64 1.05 -10.38
CA PRO A 167 17.74 0.33 -9.11
C PRO A 167 16.41 0.18 -8.38
N VAL A 168 16.09 -1.04 -7.93
CA VAL A 168 14.85 -1.36 -7.20
C VAL A 168 14.72 -0.64 -5.85
N THR A 169 15.80 -0.05 -5.35
CA THR A 169 15.74 0.71 -4.11
C THR A 169 15.28 2.15 -4.33
N GLY A 170 15.26 2.63 -5.58
CA GLY A 170 15.04 4.04 -5.90
C GLY A 170 16.33 4.87 -5.93
N TYR A 171 17.47 4.30 -5.58
CA TYR A 171 18.78 4.95 -5.75
C TYR A 171 19.07 5.21 -7.24
N PRO A 172 19.69 6.35 -7.63
CA PRO A 172 20.15 7.46 -6.79
C PRO A 172 19.09 8.55 -6.52
N ASP A 173 17.89 8.42 -7.08
CA ASP A 173 16.84 9.44 -6.93
C ASP A 173 16.39 9.59 -5.47
N ASP A 174 16.36 8.48 -4.72
CA ASP A 174 16.30 8.46 -3.26
C ASP A 174 17.71 8.22 -2.69
N ALA A 175 18.36 9.29 -2.24
CA ALA A 175 19.70 9.23 -1.66
C ALA A 175 19.75 8.49 -0.30
N THR A 176 18.60 8.25 0.34
CA THR A 176 18.53 7.46 1.59
C THR A 176 18.45 5.96 1.32
N ALA A 177 18.17 5.57 0.07
CA ALA A 177 18.08 4.19 -0.35
C ALA A 177 19.48 3.60 -0.66
N PRO A 178 19.73 2.32 -0.35
CA PRO A 178 21.04 1.73 -0.62
C PRO A 178 21.26 1.54 -2.13
N PRO A 179 22.49 1.71 -2.64
CA PRO A 179 22.80 1.39 -4.03
C PRO A 179 22.65 -0.11 -4.27
N THR A 180 22.15 -0.48 -5.45
CA THR A 180 22.01 -1.88 -5.86
C THR A 180 22.09 -2.02 -7.38
N GLY A 181 22.57 -3.19 -7.84
CA GLY A 181 22.50 -3.58 -9.25
C GLY A 181 21.19 -4.28 -9.63
N LEU A 182 20.30 -4.55 -8.67
CA LEU A 182 19.00 -5.15 -8.93
C LEU A 182 18.07 -4.12 -9.56
N THR A 183 17.42 -4.47 -10.68
CA THR A 183 16.55 -3.54 -11.44
C THR A 183 15.10 -4.01 -11.60
N ALA A 184 14.79 -5.24 -11.18
CA ALA A 184 13.48 -5.83 -11.38
C ALA A 184 12.90 -6.46 -10.11
N TYR A 185 11.59 -6.42 -10.01
CA TYR A 185 10.80 -7.18 -9.04
C TYR A 185 10.21 -8.42 -9.71
N ALA A 186 10.14 -9.51 -8.96
CA ALA A 186 9.33 -10.67 -9.29
C ALA A 186 8.24 -10.81 -8.23
N PHE A 187 7.03 -11.18 -8.66
CA PHE A 187 5.89 -11.32 -7.76
C PHE A 187 5.67 -12.80 -7.43
N ALA A 188 5.49 -13.09 -6.15
CA ALA A 188 5.26 -14.43 -5.63
C ALA A 188 4.29 -14.38 -4.46
N LEU A 189 3.66 -15.51 -4.12
CA LEU A 189 2.86 -15.60 -2.90
C LEU A 189 3.76 -15.47 -1.67
N ASP A 190 3.34 -14.61 -0.74
CA ASP A 190 4.01 -14.52 0.56
C ASP A 190 3.84 -15.83 1.33
N GLN A 191 4.97 -16.44 1.68
CA GLN A 191 5.00 -17.78 2.25
C GLN A 191 4.37 -17.86 3.66
N GLN A 192 4.32 -16.76 4.40
CA GLN A 192 3.78 -16.72 5.76
C GLN A 192 2.32 -16.25 5.81
N LEU A 193 1.95 -15.26 5.00
CA LEU A 193 0.60 -14.69 5.03
C LEU A 193 -0.39 -15.50 4.19
N GLN A 194 0.04 -16.10 3.08
CA GLN A 194 -0.78 -16.89 2.16
C GLN A 194 -2.08 -16.14 1.75
N VAL A 195 -3.01 -16.85 1.10
CA VAL A 195 -4.34 -16.28 0.77
C VAL A 195 -5.18 -16.19 2.04
N THR A 196 -5.71 -14.99 2.33
CA THR A 196 -6.57 -14.74 3.47
C THR A 196 -7.99 -14.44 3.01
N HIS A 197 -8.98 -15.07 3.64
CA HIS A 197 -10.39 -14.74 3.42
C HIS A 197 -10.77 -13.47 4.16
N THR A 198 -11.38 -12.55 3.45
CA THR A 198 -12.12 -11.42 4.03
C THR A 198 -13.61 -11.75 4.01
N PRO A 199 -14.41 -11.21 4.94
CA PRO A 199 -15.86 -11.33 4.90
C PRO A 199 -16.49 -10.71 3.64
#